data_AF-A0A4S2LYZ8-F1
#
_entry.id   AF-A0A4S2LYZ8-F1
#
_cell.length_a   1.000
_cell.length_b   1.000
_cell.length_c   1.000
_cell.angle_alpha   90.00
_cell.angle_beta   90.00
_cell.angle_gamma   90.00
#
_symmetry.space_group_name_H-M   'P 1'
#
loop_
_entity.id
_entity.type
_entity.pdbx_description
1 polymer ?
#
loop_
_entity_poly.entity_id
_entity_poly.type
_entity_poly.pdbx_seq_one_letter_code
_entity_poly.pdbx_strand_id
1 'polypeptide(L)'
;MIDGGFPLATEPNVLKDIVRPANILKTITDVVMGANSSVSSTLPSCQLSNVRWRRSHVKYTNNEVYFDLIEQVNAIVDSSGNTVFKEVDGSIECFSKLSGVPDLTLAFSNNRLIDDASLHPCIRLLRWERERVLSFIPPDGRFCLFRYHVNCVSPLTLPVIVRHSISLREQGSRLDLVVIPKTLGRTMESVRLTMHMPSSVVNVNATPSTGRVMFDTTTKLFEWNIGRIDSKHANPTLKGSVTLSPGVSATPGNPSIMVHFSVPQYAVSGLKIARVDIYAEKYKPFKGVKYLTSSGKFEVRT
;
A
#
# COMPACT_ATOMS: atom_id res chain seq x y z
N MET A 1 3.18 26.59 -9.68
CA MET A 1 3.17 27.99 -10.14
C MET A 1 1.87 28.63 -9.71
N ILE A 2 1.94 29.65 -8.86
CA ILE A 2 0.81 30.43 -8.37
C ILE A 2 1.02 31.85 -8.85
N ASP A 3 -0.04 32.48 -9.36
CA ASP A 3 -0.03 33.88 -9.78
C ASP A 3 -1.25 34.58 -9.18
N GLY A 4 -1.05 35.71 -8.50
CA GLY A 4 -2.12 36.44 -7.80
C GLY A 4 -2.91 35.61 -6.77
N GLY A 5 -2.34 34.53 -6.22
CA GLY A 5 -3.02 33.60 -5.31
C GLY A 5 -3.77 32.45 -6.00
N PHE A 6 -3.84 32.42 -7.33
CA PHE A 6 -4.48 31.35 -8.10
C PHE A 6 -3.45 30.32 -8.60
N PRO A 7 -3.68 29.01 -8.38
CA PRO A 7 -2.80 27.98 -8.93
C PRO A 7 -2.97 27.89 -10.46
N LEU A 8 -1.90 28.15 -11.21
CA LEU A 8 -1.90 28.10 -12.69
C LEU A 8 -1.44 26.74 -13.22
N ALA A 9 -0.24 26.32 -12.83
CA ALA A 9 0.36 25.05 -13.25
C ALA A 9 1.06 24.39 -12.07
N THR A 10 0.57 23.23 -11.67
CA THR A 10 1.15 22.40 -10.59
C THR A 10 1.87 21.16 -11.14
N GLU A 11 1.71 20.88 -12.44
CA GLU A 11 2.28 19.69 -13.09
C GLU A 11 3.81 19.78 -13.21
N PRO A 12 4.59 18.87 -12.59
CA PRO A 12 6.05 18.91 -12.60
C PRO A 12 6.66 18.86 -14.00
N ASN A 13 6.02 18.15 -14.93
CA ASN A 13 6.51 18.03 -16.30
C ASN A 13 6.41 19.36 -17.06
N VAL A 14 5.34 20.12 -16.83
CA VAL A 14 5.16 21.49 -17.35
C VAL A 14 6.16 22.42 -16.67
N LEU A 15 6.32 22.30 -15.35
CA LEU A 15 7.24 23.13 -14.59
C LEU A 15 8.70 22.91 -14.98
N LYS A 16 9.13 21.68 -15.28
CA LYS A 16 10.49 21.38 -15.76
C LYS A 16 10.79 21.92 -17.16
N ASP A 17 9.76 22.15 -17.99
CA ASP A 17 9.92 22.79 -19.30
C ASP A 17 10.01 24.31 -19.17
N ILE A 18 9.27 24.90 -18.23
CA ILE A 18 9.30 26.34 -17.93
C ILE A 18 10.60 26.69 -17.18
N VAL A 19 10.91 25.91 -16.15
CA VAL A 19 12.04 26.10 -15.23
C VAL A 19 13.01 24.94 -15.45
N ARG A 20 14.10 25.20 -16.17
CA ARG A 20 15.11 24.17 -16.43
C ARG A 20 15.83 23.84 -15.12
N PRO A 21 15.96 22.56 -14.73
CA PRO A 21 16.71 22.21 -13.53
C PRO A 21 18.16 22.64 -13.68
N ALA A 22 18.73 23.24 -12.64
CA ALA A 22 20.10 23.74 -12.65
C ALA A 22 21.09 22.58 -12.73
N ASN A 23 21.86 22.50 -13.82
CA ASN A 23 23.06 21.68 -13.87
C ASN A 23 24.25 22.56 -13.47
N ILE A 24 25.00 22.17 -12.44
CA ILE A 24 26.12 22.95 -11.87
C ILE A 24 27.13 23.40 -12.94
N LEU A 25 27.41 22.56 -13.94
CA LEU A 25 28.31 22.90 -15.05
C LEU A 25 27.74 23.94 -16.01
N LYS A 26 26.41 24.02 -16.15
CA LYS A 26 25.74 25.00 -17.01
C LYS A 26 25.54 26.35 -16.32
N THR A 27 25.36 26.35 -15.00
CA THR A 27 25.31 27.57 -14.21
C THR A 27 26.59 28.39 -14.36
N ILE A 28 27.75 27.74 -14.48
CA ILE A 28 29.04 28.41 -14.69
C ILE A 28 29.15 29.00 -16.10
N THR A 29 28.66 28.30 -17.13
CA THR A 29 28.67 28.83 -18.51
C THR A 29 27.67 29.97 -18.71
N ASP A 30 26.50 29.92 -18.07
CA ASP A 30 25.46 30.93 -18.21
C ASP A 30 25.86 32.25 -17.50
N VAL A 31 26.59 32.16 -16.38
CA VAL A 31 27.18 33.32 -15.68
C VAL A 31 28.28 34.00 -16.51
N VAL A 32 29.08 33.21 -17.25
CA VAL A 32 30.16 33.74 -18.11
C VAL A 32 29.62 34.37 -19.40
N MET A 33 28.44 33.96 -19.88
CA MET A 33 27.82 34.48 -21.10
C MET A 33 26.73 35.55 -20.87
N GLY A 34 26.51 36.00 -19.63
CA GLY A 34 25.56 37.08 -19.32
C GLY A 34 24.07 36.71 -19.50
N ALA A 35 23.74 35.41 -19.52
CA ALA A 35 22.37 34.93 -19.66
C ALA A 35 21.72 34.76 -18.27
N ASN A 36 21.00 35.80 -17.81
CA ASN A 36 20.50 35.86 -16.43
C ASN A 36 19.15 35.14 -16.19
N SER A 37 18.64 34.34 -17.13
CA SER A 37 17.29 33.76 -17.02
C SER A 37 17.31 32.23 -17.07
N SER A 38 16.93 31.60 -15.95
CA SER A 38 16.68 30.15 -15.82
C SER A 38 15.36 29.70 -16.49
N VAL A 39 14.65 30.63 -17.13
CA VAL A 39 13.36 30.43 -17.80
C VAL A 39 13.60 30.11 -19.27
N SER A 40 12.98 29.04 -19.77
CA SER A 40 13.07 28.66 -21.18
C SER A 40 12.42 29.70 -22.10
N SER A 41 13.08 30.08 -23.20
CA SER A 41 12.53 30.99 -24.22
C SER A 41 11.49 30.34 -25.14
N THR A 42 11.33 29.02 -25.07
CA THR A 42 10.29 28.27 -25.77
C THR A 42 9.11 27.99 -24.85
N LEU A 43 7.91 28.39 -25.31
CA LEU A 43 6.65 28.05 -24.63
C LEU A 43 6.50 26.53 -24.53
N PRO A 44 6.00 25.99 -23.40
CA PRO A 44 5.76 24.56 -23.27
C PRO A 44 4.73 24.13 -24.31
N SER A 45 5.08 23.18 -25.17
CA SER A 45 4.18 22.61 -26.18
C SER A 45 2.90 21.99 -25.59
N CYS A 46 2.88 21.73 -24.29
CA CYS A 46 1.73 21.21 -23.54
C CYS A 46 0.74 22.27 -23.04
N GLN A 47 0.96 23.59 -23.25
CA GLN A 47 -0.02 24.61 -22.84
C GLN A 47 -1.29 24.62 -23.71
N LEU A 48 -1.21 24.15 -24.95
CA LEU A 48 -2.33 24.08 -25.90
C LEU A 48 -2.93 22.67 -26.01
N SER A 49 -2.31 21.65 -25.41
CA SER A 49 -2.83 20.28 -25.44
C SER A 49 -3.74 20.01 -24.25
N ASN A 50 -4.77 19.18 -24.46
CA ASN A 50 -5.62 18.68 -23.38
C ASN A 50 -4.86 17.65 -22.48
N VAL A 51 -3.60 17.35 -22.78
CA VAL A 51 -2.76 16.36 -22.10
C VAL A 51 -1.58 17.10 -21.46
N ARG A 52 -1.80 17.62 -20.25
CA ARG A 52 -0.80 18.48 -19.57
C ARG A 52 0.30 17.71 -18.85
N TRP A 53 0.06 16.44 -18.53
CA TRP A 53 0.94 15.61 -17.70
C TRP A 53 1.99 14.81 -18.49
N ARG A 54 1.93 14.78 -19.83
CA ARG A 54 2.82 13.96 -20.67
C ARG A 54 3.40 14.75 -21.85
N ARG A 55 4.71 14.65 -22.04
CA ARG A 55 5.43 15.23 -23.18
C ARG A 55 5.33 14.36 -24.43
N SER A 56 5.27 14.97 -25.60
CA SER A 56 5.16 14.28 -26.90
C SER A 56 6.45 13.58 -27.36
N HIS A 57 7.62 14.03 -26.90
CA HIS A 57 8.93 13.62 -27.42
C HIS A 57 9.64 12.52 -26.59
N VAL A 58 8.94 11.85 -25.68
CA VAL A 58 9.53 10.82 -24.83
C VAL A 58 9.94 9.62 -25.69
N LYS A 59 11.18 9.13 -25.51
CA LYS A 59 11.70 7.97 -26.23
C LYS A 59 12.42 7.04 -25.26
N TYR A 60 12.14 5.75 -25.40
CA TYR A 60 12.80 4.67 -24.69
C TYR A 60 13.26 3.59 -25.66
N THR A 61 14.43 3.02 -25.39
CA THR A 61 14.93 1.83 -26.11
C THR A 61 14.00 0.63 -25.89
N ASN A 62 13.60 0.43 -24.63
CA ASN A 62 12.66 -0.62 -24.21
C ASN A 62 11.39 0.03 -23.68
N ASN A 63 10.26 -0.28 -24.31
CA ASN A 63 8.96 0.25 -23.91
C ASN A 63 8.31 -0.75 -22.95
N GLU A 64 8.06 -0.31 -21.72
CA GLU A 64 7.52 -1.14 -20.65
C GLU A 64 6.56 -0.35 -19.77
N VAL A 65 5.51 -1.02 -19.31
CA VAL A 65 4.56 -0.47 -18.35
C VAL A 65 4.23 -1.51 -17.29
N TYR A 66 4.26 -1.09 -16.02
CA TYR A 66 3.95 -1.94 -14.88
C TYR A 66 2.80 -1.34 -14.08
N PHE A 67 1.94 -2.22 -13.55
CA PHE A 67 0.87 -1.88 -12.63
C PHE A 67 1.01 -2.71 -11.37
N ASP A 68 1.29 -2.06 -10.26
CA ASP A 68 1.33 -2.69 -8.94
C ASP A 68 0.02 -2.37 -8.23
N LEU A 69 -0.85 -3.38 -8.10
CA LEU A 69 -2.08 -3.30 -7.33
C LEU A 69 -1.76 -3.64 -5.87
N ILE A 70 -1.84 -2.63 -5.02
CA ILE A 70 -1.48 -2.70 -3.60
C ILE A 70 -2.76 -2.51 -2.78
N GLU A 71 -3.04 -3.46 -1.90
CA GLU A 71 -4.19 -3.43 -0.99
C GLU A 71 -3.75 -3.41 0.46
N GLN A 72 -4.37 -2.56 1.26
CA GLN A 72 -4.24 -2.52 2.70
C GLN A 72 -5.53 -2.99 3.36
N VAL A 73 -5.41 -3.99 4.23
CA VAL A 73 -6.55 -4.57 4.94
C VAL A 73 -6.67 -3.91 6.31
N ASN A 74 -7.77 -3.19 6.52
CA ASN A 74 -8.16 -2.70 7.83
C ASN A 74 -9.20 -3.66 8.42
N ALA A 75 -8.99 -4.12 9.65
CA ALA A 75 -9.90 -5.04 10.29
C ALA A 75 -9.89 -4.90 11.80
N ILE A 76 -11.05 -5.10 12.41
CA ILE A 76 -11.20 -5.25 13.86
C ILE A 76 -11.88 -6.60 14.10
N VAL A 77 -11.20 -7.46 14.86
CA VAL A 77 -11.72 -8.76 15.28
C VAL A 77 -12.00 -8.71 16.78
N ASP A 78 -13.16 -9.20 17.21
CA ASP A 78 -13.49 -9.30 18.64
C ASP A 78 -12.75 -10.46 19.33
N SER A 79 -12.88 -10.54 20.66
CA SER A 79 -12.26 -11.59 21.48
C SER A 79 -12.82 -13.00 21.24
N SER A 80 -13.96 -13.12 20.56
CA SER A 80 -14.54 -14.39 20.13
C SER A 80 -14.04 -14.82 18.74
N GLY A 81 -13.30 -13.96 18.04
CA GLY A 81 -12.81 -14.20 16.68
C GLY A 81 -13.76 -13.75 15.58
N ASN A 82 -14.84 -13.04 15.89
CA ASN A 82 -15.74 -12.49 14.87
C ASN A 82 -15.18 -11.18 14.31
N THR A 83 -15.38 -10.97 13.00
CA THR A 83 -15.01 -9.71 12.36
C THR A 83 -16.06 -8.64 12.65
N VAL A 84 -15.70 -7.63 13.44
CA VAL A 84 -16.55 -6.47 13.74
C VAL A 84 -16.51 -5.47 12.60
N PHE A 85 -15.33 -5.28 12.03
CA PHE A 85 -15.09 -4.32 10.96
C PHE A 85 -14.07 -4.90 9.98
N LYS A 86 -14.29 -4.69 8.69
CA LYS A 86 -13.32 -5.00 7.65
C LYS A 86 -13.52 -4.12 6.42
N GLU A 87 -12.43 -3.56 5.94
CA GLU A 87 -12.38 -2.73 4.74
C GLU A 87 -11.04 -2.95 4.03
N VAL A 88 -11.03 -2.69 2.72
CA VAL A 88 -9.82 -2.77 1.90
C VAL A 88 -9.62 -1.45 1.17
N ASP A 89 -8.50 -0.81 1.46
CA ASP A 89 -8.03 0.36 0.74
C ASP A 89 -7.02 -0.09 -0.32
N GLY A 90 -7.31 0.18 -1.57
CA GLY A 90 -6.49 -0.23 -2.69
C GLY A 90 -5.88 0.95 -3.45
N SER A 91 -4.68 0.77 -3.99
CA SER A 91 -4.11 1.65 -5.00
C SER A 91 -3.50 0.85 -6.15
N ILE A 92 -3.44 1.50 -7.32
CA ILE A 92 -2.74 1.00 -8.49
C ILE A 92 -1.62 1.98 -8.78
N GLU A 93 -0.40 1.59 -8.44
CA GLU A 93 0.81 2.33 -8.77
C GLU A 93 1.24 1.96 -10.18
N CYS A 94 1.36 2.95 -11.05
CA CYS A 94 1.79 2.76 -12.43
C CYS A 94 3.25 3.18 -12.58
N PHE A 95 4.03 2.34 -13.26
CA PHE A 95 5.36 2.70 -13.73
C PHE A 95 5.40 2.62 -15.26
N SER A 96 5.36 3.77 -15.91
CA SER A 96 5.30 3.89 -17.36
C SER A 96 6.63 4.37 -17.94
N LYS A 97 7.25 3.55 -18.78
CA LYS A 97 8.37 3.90 -19.66
C LYS A 97 7.96 3.61 -21.10
N LEU A 98 7.17 4.50 -21.65
CA LEU A 98 6.60 4.35 -22.99
C LEU A 98 7.06 5.51 -23.85
N SER A 99 7.32 5.26 -25.13
CA SER A 99 7.67 6.30 -26.10
C SER A 99 6.41 6.98 -26.65
N GLY A 100 6.54 8.24 -27.05
CA GLY A 100 5.44 9.00 -27.68
C GLY A 100 4.31 9.33 -26.72
N VAL A 101 3.07 9.29 -27.21
CA VAL A 101 1.84 9.66 -26.47
C VAL A 101 0.87 8.46 -26.50
N PRO A 102 1.20 7.36 -25.81
CA PRO A 102 0.41 6.14 -25.83
C PRO A 102 -0.93 6.37 -25.13
N ASP A 103 -1.99 5.86 -25.73
CA ASP A 103 -3.33 5.86 -25.12
C ASP A 103 -3.59 4.46 -24.54
N LEU A 104 -3.81 4.38 -23.23
CA LEU A 104 -3.95 3.15 -22.49
C LEU A 104 -5.40 2.92 -22.07
N THR A 105 -5.78 1.65 -22.05
CA THR A 105 -7.03 1.19 -21.46
C THR A 105 -6.77 0.01 -20.54
N LEU A 106 -7.11 0.15 -19.25
CA LEU A 106 -7.00 -0.90 -18.23
C LEU A 106 -8.41 -1.29 -17.76
N ALA A 107 -8.74 -2.57 -17.89
CA ALA A 107 -10.04 -3.10 -17.49
C ALA A 107 -9.90 -4.13 -16.37
N PHE A 108 -10.84 -4.11 -15.43
CA PHE A 108 -10.94 -5.06 -14.33
C PHE A 108 -11.86 -6.22 -14.69
N SER A 109 -11.54 -7.43 -14.22
CA SER A 109 -12.43 -8.60 -14.37
C SER A 109 -13.72 -8.46 -13.55
N ASN A 110 -13.65 -7.74 -12.43
CA ASN A 110 -14.68 -7.67 -11.39
C ASN A 110 -14.76 -6.25 -10.81
N ASN A 111 -14.99 -5.28 -11.69
CA ASN A 111 -15.12 -3.86 -11.33
C ASN A 111 -16.24 -3.56 -10.31
N ARG A 112 -17.24 -4.45 -10.18
CA ARG A 112 -18.36 -4.30 -9.22
C ARG A 112 -17.94 -4.34 -7.76
N LEU A 113 -16.72 -4.80 -7.47
CA LEU A 113 -16.17 -4.79 -6.12
C LEU A 113 -15.70 -3.41 -5.68
N ILE A 114 -15.58 -2.45 -6.59
CA ILE A 114 -15.09 -1.10 -6.28
C ILE A 114 -16.29 -0.24 -5.85
N ASP A 115 -16.31 0.15 -4.58
CA ASP A 115 -17.36 1.00 -4.01
C ASP A 115 -17.11 2.48 -4.27
N ASP A 116 -15.90 2.93 -3.93
CA ASP A 116 -15.45 4.30 -4.16
C ASP A 116 -14.10 4.32 -4.86
N ALA A 117 -13.83 5.39 -5.61
CA ALA A 117 -12.64 5.53 -6.40
C ALA A 117 -12.17 6.99 -6.52
N SER A 118 -10.88 7.19 -6.31
CA SER A 118 -10.18 8.43 -6.64
C SER A 118 -9.26 8.22 -7.84
N LEU A 119 -9.47 9.03 -8.88
CA LEU A 119 -8.80 8.88 -10.17
C LEU A 119 -7.65 9.88 -10.30
N HIS A 120 -6.53 9.44 -10.87
CA HIS A 120 -5.52 10.38 -11.34
C HIS A 120 -6.12 11.25 -12.47
N PRO A 121 -5.76 12.56 -12.57
CA PRO A 121 -6.26 13.46 -13.60
C PRO A 121 -6.05 13.01 -15.05
N CYS A 122 -5.14 12.06 -15.27
CA CYS A 122 -4.90 11.49 -16.59
C CYS A 122 -6.00 10.55 -17.08
N ILE A 123 -6.89 10.11 -16.19
CA ILE A 123 -8.00 9.21 -16.51
C ILE A 123 -9.21 10.01 -16.99
N ARG A 124 -9.80 9.53 -18.08
CA ARG A 124 -11.04 10.05 -18.65
C ARG A 124 -12.23 9.67 -17.76
N LEU A 125 -12.63 10.57 -16.87
CA LEU A 125 -13.69 10.37 -15.87
C LEU A 125 -15.00 9.84 -16.48
N LEU A 126 -15.51 10.48 -17.54
CA LEU A 126 -16.78 10.07 -18.17
C LEU A 126 -16.76 8.62 -18.69
N ARG A 127 -15.60 8.13 -19.14
CA ARG A 127 -15.46 6.75 -19.59
C ARG A 127 -15.42 5.78 -18.42
N TRP A 128 -14.78 6.17 -17.31
CA TRP A 128 -14.84 5.39 -16.07
C TRP A 128 -16.27 5.28 -15.54
N GLU A 129 -17.01 6.38 -15.47
CA GLU A 129 -18.40 6.39 -14.97
C GLU A 129 -19.33 5.49 -15.80
N ARG A 130 -19.18 5.53 -17.14
CA ARG A 130 -20.03 4.77 -18.07
C ARG A 130 -19.63 3.29 -18.21
N GLU A 131 -18.34 3.03 -18.34
CA GLU A 131 -17.83 1.69 -18.76
C GLU A 131 -17.10 0.96 -17.62
N ARG A 132 -16.80 1.63 -16.51
CA ARG A 132 -15.96 1.10 -15.41
C ARG A 132 -14.59 0.60 -15.89
N VAL A 133 -14.01 1.34 -16.83
CA VAL A 133 -12.71 1.08 -17.46
C VAL A 133 -11.83 2.31 -17.31
N LEU A 134 -10.55 2.12 -16.95
CA LEU A 134 -9.59 3.21 -16.85
C LEU A 134 -9.01 3.49 -18.23
N SER A 135 -9.30 4.66 -18.79
CA SER A 135 -8.76 5.09 -20.08
C SER A 135 -7.98 6.38 -19.90
N PHE A 136 -6.70 6.37 -20.29
CA PHE A 136 -5.76 7.42 -19.91
C PHE A 136 -4.54 7.47 -20.81
N ILE A 137 -3.89 8.62 -20.86
CA ILE A 137 -2.51 8.75 -21.37
C ILE A 137 -1.61 8.83 -20.12
N PRO A 138 -0.70 7.89 -19.85
CA PRO A 138 0.05 7.89 -18.60
C PRO A 138 1.08 9.04 -18.54
N PRO A 139 1.22 9.73 -17.40
CA PRO A 139 2.45 10.41 -17.05
C PRO A 139 3.67 9.50 -17.24
N ASP A 140 4.82 10.13 -17.47
CA ASP A 140 6.08 9.40 -17.59
C ASP A 140 6.65 9.07 -16.20
N GLY A 141 7.18 7.85 -16.02
CA GLY A 141 7.72 7.37 -14.76
C GLY A 141 6.68 6.80 -13.79
N ARG A 142 6.90 6.99 -12.48
CA ARG A 142 6.06 6.42 -11.40
C ARG A 142 4.99 7.41 -10.95
N PHE A 143 3.76 6.95 -10.86
CA PHE A 143 2.64 7.73 -10.31
C PHE A 143 1.52 6.82 -9.82
N CYS A 144 0.71 7.31 -8.88
CA CYS A 144 -0.51 6.62 -8.45
C CYS A 144 -1.60 6.87 -9.48
N LEU A 145 -2.02 5.83 -10.21
CA LEU A 145 -3.01 5.93 -11.28
C LEU A 145 -4.42 6.00 -10.71
N PHE A 146 -4.72 5.17 -9.73
CA PHE A 146 -6.08 4.92 -9.27
C PHE A 146 -6.05 4.46 -7.82
N ARG A 147 -6.90 5.05 -6.98
CA ARG A 147 -7.17 4.56 -5.63
C ARG A 147 -8.61 4.12 -5.57
N TYR A 148 -8.88 3.06 -4.82
CA TYR A 148 -10.21 2.53 -4.66
C TYR A 148 -10.42 2.01 -3.24
N HIS A 149 -11.69 1.91 -2.89
CA HIS A 149 -12.13 1.37 -1.62
C HIS A 149 -13.10 0.22 -1.89
N VAL A 150 -13.01 -0.82 -1.06
CA VAL A 150 -13.92 -1.98 -1.08
C VAL A 150 -14.53 -2.16 0.30
N ASN A 151 -15.83 -1.88 0.39
CA ASN A 151 -16.71 -2.16 1.52
C ASN A 151 -17.01 -3.66 1.55
N CYS A 152 -16.50 -4.33 2.57
CA CYS A 152 -16.44 -5.80 2.58
C CYS A 152 -17.72 -6.42 3.16
N VAL A 153 -18.89 -6.16 2.54
CA VAL A 153 -20.19 -6.54 3.12
C VAL A 153 -20.44 -8.06 3.16
N SER A 154 -19.83 -8.88 2.28
CA SER A 154 -19.74 -10.37 2.37
C SER A 154 -19.24 -10.99 1.04
N PRO A 155 -18.47 -12.11 0.98
CA PRO A 155 -17.73 -12.80 2.05
C PRO A 155 -16.22 -12.63 1.83
N LEU A 156 -15.68 -11.42 2.05
CA LEU A 156 -14.23 -11.25 2.14
C LEU A 156 -13.71 -12.06 3.34
N THR A 157 -12.82 -13.02 3.10
CA THR A 157 -12.12 -13.75 4.17
C THR A 157 -10.87 -12.99 4.54
N LEU A 158 -10.68 -12.71 5.83
CA LEU A 158 -9.45 -12.07 6.30
C LEU A 158 -8.24 -12.99 5.99
N PRO A 159 -7.11 -12.42 5.55
CA PRO A 159 -5.96 -13.21 5.10
C PRO A 159 -5.21 -13.88 6.25
N VAL A 160 -5.53 -13.53 7.50
CA VAL A 160 -4.94 -14.10 8.70
C VAL A 160 -5.99 -14.20 9.80
N ILE A 161 -5.96 -15.29 10.55
CA ILE A 161 -6.74 -15.48 11.79
C ILE A 161 -5.76 -15.61 12.94
N VAL A 162 -5.96 -14.83 14.00
CA VAL A 162 -5.20 -14.96 15.25
C VAL A 162 -6.13 -15.51 16.30
N ARG A 163 -5.83 -16.71 16.79
CA ARG A 163 -6.48 -17.25 17.99
C ARG A 163 -5.62 -16.92 19.20
N HIS A 164 -6.26 -16.47 20.27
CA HIS A 164 -5.56 -16.08 21.48
C HIS A 164 -6.23 -16.68 22.71
N SER A 165 -5.43 -16.91 23.74
CA SER A 165 -5.87 -17.20 25.09
C SER A 165 -4.96 -16.39 26.02
N ILE A 166 -5.44 -15.21 26.39
CA ILE A 166 -4.71 -14.24 27.21
C ILE A 166 -5.46 -14.07 28.53
N SER A 167 -4.74 -14.27 29.62
CA SER A 167 -5.25 -14.00 30.96
C SER A 167 -4.13 -13.40 31.81
N LEU A 168 -4.31 -12.14 32.23
CA LEU A 168 -3.35 -11.44 33.07
C LEU A 168 -3.79 -11.52 34.53
N ARG A 169 -3.20 -12.45 35.30
CA ARG A 169 -3.51 -12.69 36.71
C ARG A 169 -2.22 -12.78 37.52
N GLU A 170 -2.28 -12.44 38.81
CA GLU A 170 -1.11 -12.52 39.70
C GLU A 170 -0.56 -13.96 39.80
N GLN A 171 -1.46 -14.94 39.79
CA GLN A 171 -1.12 -16.36 39.65
C GLN A 171 -1.84 -16.96 38.44
N GLY A 172 -1.12 -17.78 37.67
CA GLY A 172 -1.67 -18.48 36.51
C GLY A 172 -1.92 -17.58 35.30
N SER A 173 -1.09 -16.54 35.10
CA SER A 173 -1.14 -15.77 33.86
C SER A 173 -0.80 -16.63 32.64
N ARG A 174 -1.42 -16.32 31.51
CA ARG A 174 -1.28 -17.07 30.27
C ARG A 174 -1.24 -16.13 29.08
N LEU A 175 -0.32 -16.40 28.17
CA LEU A 175 -0.19 -15.73 26.88
C LEU A 175 0.03 -16.80 25.80
N ASP A 176 -1.07 -17.31 25.25
CA ASP A 176 -1.02 -18.27 24.16
C ASP A 176 -1.61 -17.66 22.89
N LEU A 177 -0.87 -17.76 21.78
CA LEU A 177 -1.28 -17.26 20.47
C LEU A 177 -1.09 -18.32 19.39
N VAL A 178 -1.98 -18.35 18.41
CA VAL A 178 -1.85 -19.16 17.20
C VAL A 178 -2.19 -18.29 15.99
N VAL A 179 -1.28 -18.21 15.02
CA VAL A 179 -1.45 -17.44 13.79
C VAL A 179 -1.74 -18.40 12.64
N ILE A 180 -2.89 -18.23 11.98
CA ILE A 180 -3.37 -19.12 10.93
C ILE A 180 -3.49 -18.31 9.63
N PRO A 181 -2.63 -18.55 8.62
CA PRO A 181 -2.76 -17.90 7.33
C PRO A 181 -3.98 -18.41 6.57
N LYS A 182 -4.70 -17.51 5.90
CA LYS A 182 -5.86 -17.77 5.04
C LYS A 182 -5.66 -17.17 3.65
N THR A 183 -4.48 -17.42 3.10
CA THR A 183 -3.96 -16.80 1.87
C THR A 183 -4.05 -17.72 0.64
N LEU A 184 -4.90 -18.76 0.69
CA LEU A 184 -5.08 -19.74 -0.40
C LEU A 184 -3.76 -20.37 -0.89
N GLY A 185 -2.85 -20.69 0.03
CA GLY A 185 -1.56 -21.31 -0.28
C GLY A 185 -0.44 -20.32 -0.62
N ARG A 186 -0.71 -19.02 -0.68
CA ARG A 186 0.34 -18.00 -0.86
C ARG A 186 1.16 -17.85 0.42
N THR A 187 2.46 -17.63 0.27
CA THR A 187 3.34 -17.29 1.39
C THR A 187 2.96 -15.93 1.97
N MET A 188 2.90 -15.84 3.30
CA MET A 188 2.79 -14.58 4.02
C MET A 188 4.17 -14.17 4.55
N GLU A 189 4.52 -12.91 4.39
CA GLU A 189 5.84 -12.34 4.70
C GLU A 189 5.71 -11.20 5.72
N SER A 190 6.84 -10.81 6.30
CA SER A 190 6.95 -9.72 7.28
C SER A 190 5.92 -9.80 8.41
N VAL A 191 5.61 -11.03 8.85
CA VAL A 191 4.57 -11.28 9.85
C VAL A 191 5.09 -10.93 11.23
N ARG A 192 4.43 -9.99 11.90
CA ARG A 192 4.71 -9.63 13.29
C ARG A 192 3.43 -9.24 14.02
N LEU A 193 3.33 -9.66 15.28
CA LEU A 193 2.25 -9.29 16.19
C LEU A 193 2.83 -8.37 17.26
N THR A 194 2.14 -7.28 17.57
CA THR A 194 2.51 -6.37 18.65
C THR A 194 1.36 -6.16 19.62
N MET A 195 1.71 -6.02 20.90
CA MET A 195 0.76 -5.73 21.98
C MET A 195 1.40 -4.70 22.91
N HIS A 196 0.66 -3.63 23.23
CA HIS A 196 1.03 -2.75 24.33
C HIS A 196 0.50 -3.34 25.63
N MET A 197 1.39 -3.90 26.43
CA MET A 197 1.03 -4.52 27.70
C MET A 197 0.65 -3.45 28.75
N PRO A 198 -0.25 -3.78 29.69
CA PRO A 198 -0.54 -2.91 30.83
C PRO A 198 0.72 -2.53 31.63
N SER A 199 0.71 -1.36 32.28
CA SER A 199 1.85 -0.86 33.07
C SER A 199 2.23 -1.78 34.23
N SER A 200 1.27 -2.56 34.74
CA SER A 200 1.47 -3.59 35.77
C SER A 200 2.29 -4.80 35.30
N VAL A 201 2.51 -4.98 34.00
CA VAL A 201 3.33 -6.07 33.47
C VAL A 201 4.81 -5.75 33.66
N VAL A 202 5.48 -6.57 34.47
CA VAL A 202 6.92 -6.46 34.77
C VAL A 202 7.73 -7.21 33.72
N ASN A 203 7.29 -8.42 33.35
CA ASN A 203 8.00 -9.26 32.39
C ASN A 203 7.03 -10.16 31.61
N VAL A 204 7.45 -10.58 30.42
CA VAL A 204 6.75 -11.56 29.59
C VAL A 204 7.73 -12.66 29.22
N ASN A 205 7.47 -13.88 29.68
CA ASN A 205 8.27 -15.04 29.34
C ASN A 205 7.49 -15.89 28.33
N ALA A 206 7.88 -15.84 27.06
CA ALA A 206 7.17 -16.50 25.98
C ALA A 206 8.12 -17.28 25.06
N THR A 207 7.68 -18.46 24.64
CA THR A 207 8.43 -19.37 23.78
C THR A 207 7.67 -19.54 22.47
N PRO A 208 8.15 -18.94 21.36
CA PRO A 208 7.54 -19.12 20.05
C PRO A 208 7.95 -20.45 19.41
N SER A 209 7.07 -21.07 18.64
CA SER A 209 7.43 -22.19 17.75
C SER A 209 8.19 -21.73 16.51
N THR A 210 8.03 -20.45 16.14
CA THR A 210 8.63 -19.85 14.95
C THR A 210 8.89 -18.37 15.19
N GLY A 211 10.05 -17.89 14.72
CA GLY A 211 10.44 -16.49 14.88
C GLY A 211 11.01 -16.19 16.27
N ARG A 212 10.99 -14.91 16.64
CA ARG A 212 11.56 -14.40 17.89
C ARG A 212 10.57 -13.50 18.62
N VAL A 213 10.66 -13.46 19.94
CA VAL A 213 9.90 -12.54 20.79
C VAL A 213 10.82 -11.52 21.44
N MET A 214 10.28 -10.32 21.66
CA MET A 214 10.93 -9.26 22.40
C MET A 214 9.90 -8.57 23.29
N PHE A 215 10.30 -8.21 24.50
CA PHE A 215 9.48 -7.41 25.40
C PHE A 215 10.34 -6.27 25.93
N ASP A 216 9.91 -5.04 25.66
CA ASP A 216 10.53 -3.85 26.22
C ASP A 216 9.82 -3.47 27.52
N THR A 217 10.54 -3.56 28.64
CA THR A 217 10.01 -3.29 29.99
C THR A 217 9.70 -1.81 30.21
N THR A 218 10.28 -0.91 29.41
CA THR A 218 10.09 0.55 29.51
C THR A 218 8.86 0.99 28.73
N THR A 219 8.80 0.65 27.43
CA THR A 219 7.66 1.02 26.56
C THR A 219 6.46 0.10 26.72
N LYS A 220 6.62 -1.03 27.44
CA LYS A 220 5.64 -2.12 27.59
C LYS A 220 5.22 -2.73 26.25
N LEU A 221 6.02 -2.57 25.20
CA LEU A 221 5.76 -3.15 23.90
C LEU A 221 6.24 -4.60 23.88
N PHE A 222 5.30 -5.52 23.72
CA PHE A 222 5.59 -6.90 23.35
C PHE A 222 5.52 -7.05 21.82
N GLU A 223 6.54 -7.68 21.23
CA GLU A 223 6.59 -8.02 19.82
C GLU A 223 6.89 -9.51 19.64
N TRP A 224 6.08 -10.19 18.82
CA TRP A 224 6.41 -11.49 18.26
C TRP A 224 6.65 -11.34 16.75
N ASN A 225 7.90 -11.49 16.34
CA ASN A 225 8.34 -11.39 14.95
C ASN A 225 8.48 -12.79 14.36
N ILE A 226 7.50 -13.21 13.55
CA ILE A 226 7.43 -14.53 12.92
C ILE A 226 8.24 -14.55 11.62
N GLY A 227 8.25 -13.44 10.89
CA GLY A 227 8.92 -13.32 9.60
C GLY A 227 8.08 -13.91 8.47
N ARG A 228 8.34 -15.16 8.09
CA ARG A 228 7.71 -15.81 6.92
C ARG A 228 6.85 -16.99 7.36
N ILE A 229 5.63 -17.08 6.83
CA ILE A 229 4.71 -18.19 7.03
C ILE A 229 4.38 -18.83 5.67
N ASP A 230 4.73 -20.10 5.52
CA ASP A 230 4.29 -20.92 4.39
C ASP A 230 3.07 -21.75 4.80
N SER A 231 2.04 -21.77 3.96
CA SER A 231 0.80 -22.54 4.21
C SER A 231 1.03 -24.05 4.29
N LYS A 232 2.18 -24.56 3.82
CA LYS A 232 2.55 -25.98 3.89
C LYS A 232 3.09 -26.40 5.27
N HIS A 233 3.51 -25.45 6.10
CA HIS A 233 4.08 -25.74 7.41
C HIS A 233 3.02 -25.59 8.51
N ALA A 234 3.33 -26.11 9.70
CA ALA A 234 2.48 -25.93 10.87
C ALA A 234 2.29 -24.44 11.18
N ASN A 235 1.09 -24.08 11.62
CA ASN A 235 0.76 -22.72 12.02
C ASN A 235 1.70 -22.26 13.16
N PRO A 236 2.26 -21.04 13.08
CA PRO A 236 3.05 -20.48 14.17
C PRO A 236 2.24 -20.39 15.46
N THR A 237 2.86 -20.80 16.55
CA THR A 237 2.29 -20.74 17.90
C THR A 237 3.24 -20.03 18.84
N LEU A 238 2.68 -19.41 19.88
CA LEU A 238 3.39 -18.84 20.99
C LEU A 238 2.73 -19.35 22.26
N LYS A 239 3.53 -19.80 23.24
CA LYS A 239 3.07 -20.07 24.60
C LYS A 239 3.91 -19.29 25.58
N GLY A 240 3.27 -18.73 26.60
CA GLY A 240 3.99 -17.88 27.55
C GLY A 240 3.22 -17.59 28.82
N SER A 241 3.92 -16.98 29.76
CA SER A 241 3.40 -16.46 31.01
C SER A 241 3.82 -14.99 31.18
N VAL A 242 3.05 -14.26 31.99
CA VAL A 242 3.24 -12.83 32.23
C VAL A 242 3.44 -12.59 33.72
N THR A 243 4.52 -11.91 34.09
CA THR A 243 4.76 -11.52 35.48
C THR A 243 4.18 -10.13 35.73
N LEU A 244 3.25 -10.04 36.67
CA LEU A 244 2.68 -8.78 37.13
C LEU A 244 3.45 -8.22 38.34
N SER A 245 3.35 -6.92 38.56
CA SER A 245 3.83 -6.28 39.79
C SER A 245 3.06 -6.82 41.01
N PRO A 246 3.71 -7.00 42.17
CA PRO A 246 3.04 -7.45 43.39
C PRO A 246 1.91 -6.48 43.80
N GLY A 247 0.79 -7.00 44.33
CA GLY A 247 -0.26 -6.19 44.96
C GLY A 247 -1.26 -5.53 43.99
N VAL A 248 -1.37 -6.04 42.76
CA VAL A 248 -2.37 -5.58 41.78
C VAL A 248 -3.76 -6.08 42.19
N SER A 249 -4.56 -5.19 42.81
CA SER A 249 -5.89 -5.52 43.35
C SER A 249 -6.98 -5.71 42.28
N ALA A 250 -6.79 -5.16 41.08
CA ALA A 250 -7.71 -5.28 39.95
C ALA A 250 -7.03 -5.97 38.78
N THR A 251 -7.70 -6.96 38.19
CA THR A 251 -7.20 -7.67 37.01
C THR A 251 -7.05 -6.67 35.85
N PRO A 252 -5.83 -6.45 35.32
CA PRO A 252 -5.66 -5.49 34.23
C PRO A 252 -6.39 -5.99 32.98
N GLY A 253 -6.94 -5.05 32.20
CA GLY A 253 -7.58 -5.38 30.92
C GLY A 253 -6.59 -6.05 29.95
N ASN A 254 -7.10 -6.98 29.14
CA ASN A 254 -6.27 -7.63 28.14
C ASN A 254 -5.89 -6.64 27.02
N PRO A 255 -4.64 -6.68 26.51
CA PRO A 255 -4.18 -5.78 25.46
C PRO A 255 -4.66 -6.23 24.07
N SER A 256 -5.02 -5.29 23.20
CA SER A 256 -5.29 -5.60 21.79
C SER A 256 -4.02 -6.04 21.05
N ILE A 257 -4.15 -7.02 20.18
CA ILE A 257 -3.08 -7.49 19.30
C ILE A 257 -3.16 -6.72 17.98
N MET A 258 -2.10 -6.00 17.63
CA MET A 258 -1.93 -5.44 16.30
C MET A 258 -1.19 -6.45 15.43
N VAL A 259 -1.75 -6.74 14.25
CA VAL A 259 -1.21 -7.74 13.33
C VAL A 259 -0.63 -7.04 12.11
N HIS A 260 0.62 -7.35 11.80
CA HIS A 260 1.29 -6.84 10.61
C HIS A 260 1.70 -8.00 9.70
N PHE A 261 1.48 -7.85 8.40
CA PHE A 261 1.85 -8.85 7.39
C PHE A 261 1.87 -8.27 5.98
N SER A 262 2.49 -8.99 5.05
CA SER A 262 2.34 -8.81 3.61
C SER A 262 2.14 -10.14 2.89
N VAL A 263 1.37 -10.15 1.81
CA VAL A 263 1.10 -11.31 0.97
C VAL A 263 1.35 -10.90 -0.49
N PRO A 264 2.51 -11.23 -1.07
CA PRO A 264 2.78 -10.95 -2.47
C PRO A 264 1.92 -11.83 -3.38
N GLN A 265 1.64 -11.34 -4.59
CA GLN A 265 0.83 -11.99 -5.61
C GLN A 265 -0.61 -12.33 -5.14
N TYR A 266 -1.14 -11.52 -4.24
CA TYR A 266 -2.46 -11.69 -3.64
C TYR A 266 -3.17 -10.33 -3.56
N ALA A 267 -4.43 -10.32 -3.99
CA ALA A 267 -5.38 -9.23 -3.78
C ALA A 267 -6.49 -9.81 -2.92
N VAL A 268 -6.60 -9.34 -1.68
CA VAL A 268 -7.59 -9.82 -0.72
C VAL A 268 -8.99 -9.54 -1.24
N SER A 269 -9.23 -8.37 -1.86
CA SER A 269 -10.55 -8.00 -2.39
C SER A 269 -11.01 -8.96 -3.49
N GLY A 270 -10.05 -9.66 -4.12
CA GLY A 270 -10.26 -10.46 -5.31
C GLY A 270 -10.25 -9.64 -6.60
N LEU A 271 -10.08 -8.31 -6.55
CA LEU A 271 -9.99 -7.45 -7.73
C LEU A 271 -8.83 -7.90 -8.63
N LYS A 272 -9.13 -8.04 -9.93
CA LYS A 272 -8.16 -8.50 -10.93
C LYS A 272 -8.14 -7.56 -12.13
N ILE A 273 -6.94 -7.26 -12.61
CA ILE A 273 -6.73 -6.58 -13.88
C ILE A 273 -6.86 -7.63 -14.98
N ALA A 274 -7.89 -7.50 -15.82
CA ALA A 274 -8.20 -8.43 -16.91
C ALA A 274 -7.30 -8.20 -18.12
N ARG A 275 -7.15 -6.94 -18.52
CA ARG A 275 -6.38 -6.55 -19.71
C ARG A 275 -5.85 -5.13 -19.61
N VAL A 276 -4.75 -4.90 -20.31
CA VAL A 276 -4.18 -3.59 -20.57
C VAL A 276 -3.92 -3.48 -22.08
N ASP A 277 -4.64 -2.58 -22.72
CA ASP A 277 -4.56 -2.30 -24.15
C ASP A 277 -3.88 -0.95 -24.39
N ILE A 278 -3.14 -0.86 -25.50
CA ILE A 278 -2.36 0.31 -25.87
C ILE A 278 -2.70 0.65 -27.32
N TYR A 279 -3.01 1.92 -27.55
CA TYR A 279 -3.39 2.50 -28.82
C TYR A 279 -2.47 3.66 -29.18
N ALA A 280 -2.64 4.18 -30.40
CA ALA A 280 -1.89 5.31 -30.97
C ALA A 280 -0.38 5.08 -31.21
N GLU A 281 0.18 3.96 -30.75
CA GLU A 281 1.59 3.62 -30.93
C GLU A 281 1.75 2.26 -31.64
N LYS A 282 2.77 2.14 -32.51
CA LYS A 282 3.01 0.93 -33.33
C LYS A 282 3.79 -0.17 -32.61
N TYR A 283 4.51 0.18 -31.54
CA TYR A 283 5.33 -0.77 -30.79
C TYR A 283 4.47 -1.64 -29.85
N LYS A 284 4.97 -2.82 -29.49
CA LYS A 284 4.37 -3.71 -28.50
C LYS A 284 5.18 -3.66 -27.21
N PRO A 285 4.76 -2.92 -26.19
CA PRO A 285 5.52 -2.82 -24.95
C PRO A 285 5.32 -4.03 -24.06
N PHE A 286 6.27 -4.25 -23.16
CA PHE A 286 6.10 -5.18 -22.06
C PHE A 286 5.04 -4.65 -21.08
N LYS A 287 4.13 -5.51 -20.64
CA LYS A 287 3.06 -5.19 -19.69
C LYS A 287 3.20 -6.08 -18.47
N GLY A 288 3.53 -5.49 -17.31
CA GLY A 288 3.63 -6.20 -16.05
C GLY A 288 2.49 -5.85 -15.11
N VAL A 289 1.97 -6.84 -14.39
CA VAL A 289 1.01 -6.63 -13.29
C VAL A 289 1.51 -7.39 -12.07
N LYS A 290 1.51 -6.72 -10.91
CA LYS A 290 1.77 -7.35 -9.61
C LYS A 290 0.64 -7.04 -8.65
N TYR A 291 0.46 -7.93 -7.69
CA TYR A 291 -0.52 -7.80 -6.63
C TYR A 291 0.21 -7.88 -5.30
N LEU A 292 -0.17 -7.06 -4.33
CA LEU A 292 0.35 -7.08 -2.99
C LEU A 292 -0.78 -6.75 -2.03
N THR A 293 -1.01 -7.60 -1.04
CA THR A 293 -1.86 -7.27 0.11
C THR A 293 -0.97 -7.05 1.32
N SER A 294 -1.21 -6.02 2.11
CA SER A 294 -0.56 -5.79 3.40
C SER A 294 -1.58 -5.44 4.48
N SER A 295 -1.20 -5.63 5.73
CA SER A 295 -1.96 -5.10 6.87
C SER A 295 -2.00 -3.57 6.84
N GLY A 296 -3.19 -2.98 6.96
CA GLY A 296 -3.39 -1.61 7.40
C GLY A 296 -3.51 -1.57 8.92
N LYS A 297 -4.62 -1.02 9.44
CA LYS A 297 -5.02 -1.13 10.85
C LYS A 297 -5.72 -2.46 11.09
N PHE A 298 -4.95 -3.50 11.43
CA PHE A 298 -5.47 -4.82 11.75
C PHE A 298 -5.35 -5.10 13.25
N GLU A 299 -6.49 -5.05 13.94
CA GLU A 299 -6.60 -5.19 15.40
C GLU A 299 -7.39 -6.45 15.75
N VAL A 300 -6.88 -7.23 16.69
CA VAL A 300 -7.58 -8.34 17.33
C VAL A 300 -7.74 -8.01 18.81
N ARG A 301 -8.97 -7.82 19.25
CA ARG A 301 -9.32 -7.55 20.65
C ARG A 301 -9.30 -8.84 21.44
N THR A 302 -8.91 -8.76 22.71
CA THR A 302 -8.58 -9.93 23.54
C THR A 302 -9.29 -9.94 24.89
#